data_AF-A0AAE3GYE5-F1
#
_entry.id   AF-A0AAE3GYE5-F1
#
_cell.length_a   1.000
_cell.length_b   1.000
_cell.length_c   1.000
_cell.angle_alpha   90.00
_cell.angle_beta   90.00
_cell.angle_gamma   90.00
#
_symmetry.space_group_name_H-M   'P 1'
#
loop_
_entity.id
_entity.type
_entity.pdbx_description
1 polymer ?
#
loop_
_entity_poly.entity_id
_entity_poly.type
_entity_poly.pdbx_seq_one_letter_code
_entity_poly.pdbx_strand_id
1 'polypeptide(L)'
;MYNTAAQAIIIVVNISADNINAGDGNCTLREAINNANTNSDTTKGDCLAGSPLPKIDKITFNIQSDQSTITPNSILPTITEAVVIDGTSQQDFKIAETYSVTCPNPIASPPPRQIITISRPIIELNGAAAGNVSGITINADRVAIRGLVINRFQRSGIVQEKQFSVPFCLPHLLDNRSQQRQRMHKGIRLNFPEGLKCKQPFFLEVNSIFPLFDQ
;
A
#
# COMPACT_ATOMS: atom_id res chain seq x y z
N MET A 1 -31.90 -16.42 -7.61
CA MET A 1 -30.74 -15.67 -8.11
C MET A 1 -29.62 -15.84 -7.10
N TYR A 2 -28.67 -16.72 -7.38
CA TYR A 2 -27.60 -17.00 -6.41
C TYR A 2 -26.63 -15.83 -6.42
N ASN A 3 -26.49 -15.19 -5.26
CA ASN A 3 -25.47 -14.20 -4.99
C ASN A 3 -24.13 -14.94 -4.94
N THR A 4 -23.47 -15.10 -6.09
CA THR A 4 -22.10 -15.60 -6.12
C THR A 4 -21.25 -14.50 -5.50
N ALA A 5 -20.82 -14.71 -4.25
CA ALA A 5 -19.72 -13.94 -3.68
C ALA A 5 -18.54 -14.11 -4.65
N ALA A 6 -18.34 -13.11 -5.50
CA ALA A 6 -17.24 -13.10 -6.45
C ALA A 6 -15.94 -13.14 -5.65
N GLN A 7 -15.22 -14.26 -5.74
CA GLN A 7 -13.92 -14.39 -5.11
C GLN A 7 -12.97 -13.37 -5.75
N ALA A 8 -12.24 -12.64 -4.90
CA ALA A 8 -11.14 -11.78 -5.32
C ALA A 8 -10.09 -12.63 -6.05
N ILE A 9 -9.56 -12.13 -7.17
CA ILE A 9 -8.43 -12.78 -7.83
C ILE A 9 -7.20 -12.63 -6.93
N ILE A 10 -6.44 -13.71 -6.80
CA ILE A 10 -5.17 -13.71 -6.07
C ILE A 10 -4.05 -13.83 -7.10
N ILE A 11 -3.29 -12.76 -7.29
CA ILE A 11 -2.07 -12.75 -8.11
C ILE A 11 -0.90 -13.02 -7.15
N VAL A 12 -0.14 -14.09 -7.38
CA VAL A 12 0.94 -14.53 -6.47
C VAL A 12 2.29 -14.15 -7.07
N VAL A 13 2.97 -13.19 -6.46
CA VAL A 13 4.37 -12.87 -6.76
C VAL A 13 5.25 -13.97 -6.15
N ASN A 14 6.03 -14.65 -6.97
CA ASN A 14 6.82 -15.82 -6.55
C ASN A 14 8.34 -15.64 -6.64
N ILE A 15 8.79 -14.52 -7.22
CA ILE A 15 10.21 -14.17 -7.34
C ILE A 15 10.44 -12.68 -7.01
N SER A 16 11.65 -12.34 -6.60
CA SER A 16 12.04 -10.95 -6.30
C SER A 16 12.71 -10.20 -7.44
N ALA A 17 12.79 -10.80 -8.61
CA ALA A 17 13.28 -10.14 -9.81
C ALA A 17 12.39 -8.94 -10.19
N ASP A 18 13.01 -7.91 -10.79
CA ASP A 18 12.31 -6.76 -11.37
C ASP A 18 12.46 -6.76 -12.89
N ASN A 19 11.74 -7.67 -13.55
CA ASN A 19 11.69 -7.79 -15.01
C ASN A 19 10.23 -7.96 -15.49
N ILE A 20 10.03 -8.14 -16.80
CA ILE A 20 8.70 -8.33 -17.44
C ILE A 20 8.76 -9.50 -18.45
N ASN A 21 9.47 -10.56 -18.07
CA ASN A 21 9.83 -11.64 -18.98
C ASN A 21 8.70 -12.67 -19.13
N ALA A 22 7.75 -12.37 -20.02
CA ALA A 22 6.60 -13.24 -20.24
C ALA A 22 6.96 -14.70 -20.67
N GLY A 23 6.39 -15.67 -19.97
CA GLY A 23 6.45 -17.11 -20.21
C GLY A 23 7.62 -17.84 -19.52
N ASP A 24 8.26 -17.24 -18.52
CA ASP A 24 9.36 -17.85 -17.77
C ASP A 24 8.90 -18.65 -16.53
N GLY A 25 7.59 -18.63 -16.23
CA GLY A 25 6.97 -19.27 -15.08
C GLY A 25 7.08 -18.48 -13.78
N ASN A 26 7.64 -17.26 -13.80
CA ASN A 26 7.86 -16.44 -12.63
C ASN A 26 7.01 -15.17 -12.69
N CYS A 27 6.19 -14.96 -11.67
CA CYS A 27 5.42 -13.75 -11.51
C CYS A 27 6.20 -12.75 -10.65
N THR A 28 6.74 -11.69 -11.28
CA THR A 28 7.36 -10.57 -10.57
C THR A 28 6.31 -9.57 -10.04
N LEU A 29 6.71 -8.70 -9.10
CA LEU A 29 5.81 -7.63 -8.61
C LEU A 29 5.37 -6.68 -9.73
N ARG A 30 6.27 -6.38 -10.66
CA ARG A 30 5.99 -5.48 -11.79
C ARG A 30 4.93 -6.07 -12.71
N GLU A 31 5.05 -7.35 -13.01
CA GLU A 31 4.07 -8.09 -13.80
C GLU A 31 2.73 -8.21 -13.09
N ALA A 32 2.73 -8.50 -11.78
CA ALA A 32 1.51 -8.57 -10.99
C ALA A 32 0.74 -7.24 -10.99
N ILE A 33 1.43 -6.10 -10.85
CA ILE A 33 0.81 -4.77 -10.94
C ILE A 33 0.24 -4.54 -12.34
N ASN A 34 0.97 -4.91 -13.40
CA ASN A 34 0.49 -4.75 -14.76
C ASN A 34 -0.79 -5.57 -15.02
N ASN A 35 -0.81 -6.85 -14.62
CA ASN A 35 -1.99 -7.71 -14.80
C ASN A 35 -3.22 -7.24 -14.01
N ALA A 36 -3.01 -6.73 -12.78
CA ALA A 36 -4.07 -6.10 -11.99
C ALA A 36 -4.60 -4.84 -12.69
N ASN A 37 -3.71 -3.96 -13.15
CA ASN A 37 -4.09 -2.72 -13.84
C ASN A 37 -4.86 -2.97 -15.15
N THR A 38 -4.47 -3.98 -15.93
CA THR A 38 -5.08 -4.27 -17.23
C THR A 38 -6.27 -5.21 -17.16
N ASN A 39 -6.50 -5.86 -16.00
CA ASN A 39 -7.47 -6.94 -15.84
C ASN A 39 -7.29 -8.08 -16.86
N SER A 40 -6.04 -8.37 -17.21
CA SER A 40 -5.68 -9.33 -18.25
C SER A 40 -4.32 -9.97 -17.96
N ASP A 41 -4.06 -11.14 -18.54
CA ASP A 41 -2.75 -11.79 -18.48
C ASP A 41 -1.84 -11.18 -19.56
N THR A 42 -0.87 -10.37 -19.14
CA THR A 42 0.16 -9.78 -19.99
C THR A 42 1.47 -10.58 -19.99
N THR A 43 1.50 -11.67 -19.23
CA THR A 43 2.69 -12.47 -18.88
C THR A 43 2.74 -13.84 -19.55
N LYS A 44 1.74 -14.20 -20.38
CA LYS A 44 1.65 -15.53 -21.00
C LYS A 44 1.63 -16.68 -19.97
N GLY A 45 0.96 -16.44 -18.84
CA GLY A 45 0.71 -17.46 -17.82
C GLY A 45 1.59 -17.38 -16.58
N ASP A 46 2.54 -16.44 -16.48
CA ASP A 46 3.37 -16.32 -15.27
C ASP A 46 2.57 -15.77 -14.09
N CYS A 47 1.85 -14.66 -14.32
CA CYS A 47 0.92 -14.06 -13.37
C CYS A 47 -0.53 -14.31 -13.82
N LEU A 48 -1.42 -14.49 -12.86
CA LEU A 48 -2.86 -14.51 -13.15
C LEU A 48 -3.34 -13.14 -13.65
N ALA A 49 -4.33 -13.16 -14.55
CA ALA A 49 -5.03 -11.96 -15.01
C ALA A 49 -5.83 -11.33 -13.87
N GLY A 50 -5.80 -10.00 -13.74
CA GLY A 50 -6.67 -9.27 -12.83
C GLY A 50 -8.16 -9.35 -13.20
N SER A 51 -9.03 -8.78 -12.38
CA SER A 51 -10.47 -8.70 -12.61
C SER A 51 -11.02 -7.31 -12.34
N PRO A 52 -11.89 -6.78 -13.22
CA PRO A 52 -12.42 -5.45 -13.03
C PRO A 52 -13.33 -5.38 -11.80
N LEU A 53 -13.45 -4.16 -11.25
CA LEU A 53 -14.47 -3.82 -10.27
C LEU A 53 -15.86 -4.38 -10.66
N PRO A 54 -16.65 -4.89 -9.70
CA PRO A 54 -16.54 -4.66 -8.25
C PRO A 54 -15.59 -5.61 -7.50
N LYS A 55 -14.95 -6.54 -8.19
CA LYS A 55 -13.91 -7.39 -7.57
C LYS A 55 -12.66 -6.54 -7.35
N ILE A 56 -12.02 -6.73 -6.21
CA ILE A 56 -10.76 -6.06 -5.88
C ILE A 56 -9.69 -7.15 -5.95
N ASP A 57 -8.69 -6.95 -6.81
CA ASP A 57 -7.61 -7.89 -6.97
C ASP A 57 -6.72 -7.92 -5.73
N LYS A 58 -6.11 -9.07 -5.46
CA LYS A 58 -5.19 -9.25 -4.34
C LYS A 58 -3.84 -9.72 -4.84
N ILE A 59 -2.84 -8.86 -4.75
CA ILE A 59 -1.44 -9.24 -4.96
C ILE A 59 -0.88 -9.79 -3.64
N THR A 60 -0.41 -11.02 -3.68
CA THR A 60 0.19 -11.76 -2.55
C THR A 60 1.60 -12.19 -2.89
N PHE A 61 2.35 -12.66 -1.89
CA PHE A 61 3.75 -13.02 -2.03
C PHE A 61 3.99 -14.44 -1.54
N ASN A 62 4.74 -15.20 -2.33
CA ASN A 62 5.27 -16.52 -1.99
C ASN A 62 6.70 -16.62 -2.57
N ILE A 63 7.55 -15.67 -2.18
CA ILE A 63 8.94 -15.58 -2.64
C ILE A 63 9.80 -16.47 -1.73
N GLN A 64 10.87 -17.06 -2.26
CA GLN A 64 11.87 -17.74 -1.43
C GLN A 64 12.43 -16.77 -0.36
N SER A 65 12.53 -17.25 0.88
CA SER A 65 12.70 -16.37 2.04
C SER A 65 14.06 -15.66 2.11
N ASP A 66 15.10 -16.24 1.53
CA ASP A 66 16.43 -15.64 1.35
C ASP A 66 16.47 -14.54 0.27
N GLN A 67 15.40 -14.42 -0.52
CA GLN A 67 15.28 -13.46 -1.62
C GLN A 67 14.11 -12.50 -1.44
N SER A 68 13.59 -12.30 -0.22
CA SER A 68 12.40 -11.46 0.03
C SER A 68 12.62 -9.94 -0.17
N THR A 69 13.79 -9.52 -0.66
CA THR A 69 14.07 -8.14 -1.08
C THR A 69 13.87 -7.99 -2.58
N ILE A 70 12.84 -7.25 -2.98
CA ILE A 70 12.63 -6.80 -4.34
C ILE A 70 13.38 -5.48 -4.51
N THR A 71 14.27 -5.42 -5.49
CA THR A 71 15.05 -4.20 -5.80
C THR A 71 14.64 -3.67 -7.17
N PRO A 72 13.68 -2.73 -7.24
CA PRO A 72 13.28 -2.15 -8.52
C PRO A 72 14.46 -1.44 -9.19
N ASN A 73 14.66 -1.71 -10.49
CA ASN A 73 15.69 -1.07 -11.33
C ASN A 73 15.17 0.22 -11.99
N SER A 74 13.87 0.48 -11.88
CA SER A 74 13.19 1.66 -12.40
C SER A 74 11.89 1.90 -11.64
N ILE A 75 11.19 3.01 -11.92
CA ILE A 75 9.86 3.29 -11.36
C ILE A 75 8.93 2.08 -11.54
N LEU A 76 8.24 1.66 -10.47
CA LEU A 76 7.21 0.63 -10.57
C LEU A 76 6.02 1.16 -11.38
N PRO A 77 5.23 0.28 -12.04
CA PRO A 77 4.05 0.73 -12.74
C PRO A 77 3.07 1.41 -11.77
N THR A 78 2.49 2.53 -12.18
CA THR A 78 1.47 3.23 -11.39
C THR A 78 0.25 2.32 -11.23
N ILE A 79 -0.27 2.20 -10.01
CA ILE A 79 -1.50 1.45 -9.73
C ILE A 79 -2.69 2.27 -10.22
N THR A 80 -3.41 1.76 -11.22
CA THR A 80 -4.56 2.43 -11.85
C THR A 80 -5.89 1.73 -11.58
N GLU A 81 -5.87 0.60 -10.88
CA GLU A 81 -7.03 -0.21 -10.51
C GLU A 81 -7.08 -0.48 -8.99
N ALA A 82 -8.25 -0.81 -8.46
CA ALA A 82 -8.46 -1.14 -7.05
C ALA A 82 -7.80 -2.49 -6.67
N VAL A 83 -6.65 -2.40 -6.01
CA VAL A 83 -5.87 -3.58 -5.63
C VAL A 83 -5.50 -3.60 -4.14
N VAL A 84 -5.45 -4.81 -3.57
CA VAL A 84 -4.85 -5.07 -2.27
C VAL A 84 -3.47 -5.69 -2.48
N ILE A 85 -2.42 -5.00 -2.05
CA ILE A 85 -1.05 -5.54 -2.00
C ILE A 85 -0.77 -6.02 -0.57
N ASP A 86 -0.64 -7.32 -0.41
CA ASP A 86 -0.62 -7.99 0.88
C ASP A 86 0.69 -8.72 1.17
N GLY A 87 1.67 -8.01 1.72
CA GLY A 87 2.95 -8.58 2.17
C GLY A 87 2.83 -9.50 3.38
N THR A 88 1.70 -9.52 4.10
CA THR A 88 1.49 -10.46 5.22
C THR A 88 1.19 -11.88 4.75
N SER A 89 0.99 -12.07 3.44
CA SER A 89 0.78 -13.39 2.84
C SER A 89 2.05 -14.22 2.69
N GLN A 90 3.22 -13.58 2.82
CA GLN A 90 4.50 -14.27 2.74
C GLN A 90 4.63 -15.32 3.86
N GLN A 91 5.10 -16.52 3.52
CA GLN A 91 5.08 -17.69 4.42
C GLN A 91 5.78 -17.43 5.77
N ASP A 92 6.87 -16.65 5.76
CA ASP A 92 7.64 -16.36 6.96
C ASP A 92 7.16 -15.12 7.72
N PHE A 93 6.06 -14.47 7.31
CA PHE A 93 5.53 -13.30 8.01
C PHE A 93 5.26 -13.65 9.48
N LYS A 94 6.03 -13.03 10.37
CA LYS A 94 5.95 -13.27 11.82
C LYS A 94 5.30 -12.10 12.51
N ILE A 95 4.32 -12.42 13.33
CA ILE A 95 3.91 -11.53 14.42
C ILE A 95 5.03 -11.60 15.46
N ALA A 96 5.73 -10.48 15.64
CA ALA A 96 6.86 -10.36 16.55
C ALA A 96 6.40 -10.52 17.99
N GLU A 97 5.37 -9.75 18.37
CA GLU A 97 4.85 -9.73 19.74
C GLU A 97 3.38 -9.33 19.71
N THR A 98 2.61 -9.89 20.65
CA THR A 98 1.24 -9.48 20.89
C THR A 98 1.14 -8.93 22.30
N TYR A 99 0.97 -7.62 22.44
CA TYR A 99 0.78 -6.99 23.73
C TYR A 99 -0.71 -6.77 24.00
N SER A 100 -1.15 -7.10 25.21
CA SER A 100 -2.52 -6.81 25.65
C SER A 100 -2.51 -5.54 26.46
N VAL A 101 -3.02 -4.46 25.87
CA VAL A 101 -3.27 -3.24 26.65
C VAL A 101 -4.68 -3.35 27.20
N THR A 102 -4.78 -3.33 28.52
CA THR A 102 -6.01 -2.93 29.19
C THR A 102 -5.84 -1.46 29.52
N CYS A 103 -6.51 -0.58 28.78
CA CYS A 103 -6.53 0.83 29.16
C CYS A 103 -7.41 0.95 30.42
N PRO A 104 -6.87 1.36 31.58
CA PRO A 104 -7.67 1.52 32.78
C PRO A 104 -8.42 2.85 32.68
N ASN A 105 -9.55 2.90 31.97
CA ASN A 105 -10.60 3.85 32.30
C ASN A 105 -11.99 3.43 31.77
N PRO A 106 -13.07 3.68 32.53
CA PRO A 106 -14.23 2.82 32.53
C PRO A 106 -15.49 3.54 32.02
N ILE A 107 -16.07 3.05 30.93
CA ILE A 107 -17.50 3.28 30.63
C ILE A 107 -18.17 1.98 30.13
N ALA A 108 -17.41 0.88 30.00
CA ALA A 108 -17.94 -0.45 29.74
C ALA A 108 -17.29 -1.43 30.72
N SER A 109 -18.11 -2.14 31.49
CA SER A 109 -17.70 -3.29 32.28
C SER A 109 -18.21 -4.56 31.58
N PRO A 110 -17.34 -5.49 31.16
CA PRO A 110 -15.87 -5.48 31.28
C PRO A 110 -15.18 -4.56 30.24
N PRO A 111 -13.99 -4.00 30.55
CA PRO A 111 -13.25 -3.16 29.61
C PRO A 111 -12.84 -3.97 28.36
N PRO A 112 -12.92 -3.38 27.16
CA PRO A 112 -12.50 -4.05 25.94
C PRO A 112 -10.99 -4.31 25.97
N ARG A 113 -10.58 -5.55 25.70
CA ARG A 113 -9.17 -5.92 25.52
C ARG A 113 -8.67 -5.29 24.21
N GLN A 114 -7.65 -4.43 24.29
CA GLN A 114 -6.93 -3.98 23.11
C GLN A 114 -5.71 -4.87 22.87
N ILE A 115 -5.59 -5.35 21.65
CA ILE A 115 -4.46 -6.17 21.20
C ILE A 115 -3.58 -5.29 20.32
N ILE A 116 -2.34 -5.06 20.76
CA ILE A 116 -1.31 -4.45 19.93
C ILE A 116 -0.48 -5.59 19.34
N THR A 117 -0.44 -5.67 18.02
CA THR A 117 0.31 -6.68 17.28
C THR A 117 1.51 -6.01 16.63
N ILE A 118 2.71 -6.31 17.11
CA ILE A 118 3.96 -5.95 16.42
C ILE A 118 4.21 -7.05 15.39
N SER A 119 4.42 -6.68 14.13
CA SER A 119 4.78 -7.62 13.07
C SER A 119 6.20 -7.38 12.57
N ARG A 120 6.78 -8.40 11.92
CA ARG A 120 8.04 -8.32 11.16
C ARG A 120 7.69 -8.51 9.69
N PRO A 121 7.36 -7.44 8.96
CA PRO A 121 7.25 -7.49 7.52
C PRO A 121 8.56 -8.01 6.91
N ILE A 122 8.46 -8.97 5.99
CA ILE A 122 9.63 -9.63 5.39
C ILE A 122 9.84 -9.22 3.94
N ILE A 123 8.76 -8.92 3.23
CA ILE A 123 8.86 -8.40 1.88
C ILE A 123 9.38 -6.96 1.95
N GLU A 124 10.60 -6.77 1.46
CA GLU A 124 11.26 -5.47 1.35
C GLU A 124 11.21 -4.99 -0.10
N LEU A 125 10.73 -3.77 -0.29
CA LEU A 125 10.89 -3.02 -1.51
C LEU A 125 12.05 -2.02 -1.32
N ASN A 126 13.17 -2.31 -1.96
CA ASN A 126 14.42 -1.55 -1.83
C ASN A 126 14.67 -0.69 -3.08
N GLY A 127 14.44 0.62 -2.94
CA GLY A 127 14.57 1.59 -4.02
C GLY A 127 15.99 2.02 -4.38
N ALA A 128 17.04 1.42 -3.80
CA ALA A 128 18.42 1.88 -3.99
C ALA A 128 18.86 1.89 -5.47
N ALA A 129 18.34 0.97 -6.28
CA ALA A 129 18.62 0.88 -7.71
C ALA A 129 17.57 1.56 -8.61
N ALA A 130 16.49 2.11 -8.04
CA ALA A 130 15.35 2.61 -8.82
C ALA A 130 15.60 3.99 -9.46
N GLY A 131 16.68 4.69 -9.07
CA GLY A 131 17.00 6.04 -9.48
C GLY A 131 16.22 7.12 -8.71
N ASN A 132 16.06 8.30 -9.31
CA ASN A 132 15.37 9.45 -8.69
C ASN A 132 13.84 9.34 -8.81
N VAL A 133 13.28 8.27 -8.25
CA VAL A 133 11.85 7.93 -8.37
C VAL A 133 11.22 7.66 -7.01
N SER A 134 9.89 7.69 -6.98
CA SER A 134 9.11 7.20 -5.84
C SER A 134 8.88 5.69 -5.97
N GLY A 135 8.58 5.01 -4.86
CA GLY A 135 8.36 3.57 -4.85
C GLY A 135 7.05 3.14 -5.50
N ILE A 136 5.96 3.21 -4.74
CA ILE A 136 4.63 2.85 -5.22
C ILE A 136 3.84 4.12 -5.52
N THR A 137 3.38 4.26 -6.75
CA THR A 137 2.52 5.37 -7.18
C THR A 137 1.09 4.88 -7.35
N ILE A 138 0.13 5.57 -6.73
CA ILE A 138 -1.29 5.20 -6.70
C ILE A 138 -2.10 6.26 -7.46
N ASN A 139 -2.78 5.83 -8.51
CA ASN A 139 -3.77 6.60 -9.27
C ASN A 139 -5.09 5.81 -9.40
N ALA A 140 -5.56 5.25 -8.29
CA ALA A 140 -6.78 4.46 -8.22
C ALA A 140 -7.50 4.71 -6.89
N ASP A 141 -8.78 4.33 -6.83
CA ASP A 141 -9.53 4.26 -5.57
C ASP A 141 -9.40 2.85 -4.97
N ARG A 142 -9.63 2.72 -3.65
CA ARG A 142 -9.70 1.43 -2.94
C ARG A 142 -8.42 0.58 -3.04
N VAL A 143 -7.27 1.24 -3.01
CA VAL A 143 -5.96 0.57 -2.88
C VAL A 143 -5.64 0.36 -1.41
N ALA A 144 -5.22 -0.86 -1.04
CA ALA A 144 -4.70 -1.16 0.29
C ALA A 144 -3.32 -1.79 0.19
N ILE A 145 -2.36 -1.31 0.98
CA ILE A 145 -0.99 -1.84 1.01
C ILE A 145 -0.66 -2.17 2.46
N ARG A 146 -0.25 -3.41 2.74
CA ARG A 146 0.10 -3.85 4.09
C ARG A 146 1.24 -4.86 4.07
N GLY A 147 1.96 -4.97 5.18
CA GLY A 147 2.97 -6.01 5.36
C GLY A 147 4.22 -5.87 4.48
N LEU A 148 4.50 -4.66 3.99
CA LEU A 148 5.71 -4.35 3.21
C LEU A 148 6.66 -3.46 4.03
N VAL A 149 7.97 -3.73 3.91
CA VAL A 149 9.01 -2.73 4.20
C VAL A 149 9.28 -1.96 2.92
N ILE A 150 9.24 -0.63 2.96
CA ILE A 150 9.57 0.21 1.80
C ILE A 150 10.72 1.13 2.20
N ASN A 151 11.87 0.98 1.55
CA ASN A 151 13.07 1.75 1.92
C ASN A 151 13.89 2.19 0.71
N ARG A 152 14.87 3.06 0.97
CA ARG A 152 15.93 3.48 0.04
C ARG A 152 15.48 4.07 -1.30
N PHE A 153 14.23 4.53 -1.41
CA PHE A 153 13.79 5.38 -2.53
C PHE A 153 14.34 6.80 -2.38
N GLN A 154 14.83 7.37 -3.48
CA GLN A 154 15.38 8.74 -3.49
C GLN A 154 14.30 9.83 -3.34
N ARG A 155 13.04 9.50 -3.70
CA ARG A 155 11.87 10.36 -3.46
C ARG A 155 11.02 9.79 -2.32
N SER A 156 9.71 9.62 -2.53
CA SER A 156 8.79 9.08 -1.53
C SER A 156 8.65 7.57 -1.69
N GLY A 157 8.51 6.84 -0.58
CA GLY A 157 8.21 5.40 -0.65
C GLY A 157 6.87 5.11 -1.31
N ILE A 158 5.82 5.89 -0.98
CA ILE A 158 4.49 5.81 -1.60
C ILE A 158 4.04 7.22 -2.00
N VAL A 159 3.41 7.35 -3.16
CA VAL A 159 2.78 8.59 -3.66
C VAL A 159 1.36 8.28 -4.12
N GLN A 160 0.42 9.16 -3.81
CA GLN A 160 -0.91 9.16 -4.40
C GLN A 160 -1.01 10.32 -5.40
N GLU A 161 -1.19 10.00 -6.69
CA GLU A 161 -1.25 10.96 -7.80
C GLU A 161 -2.67 11.33 -8.21
N LYS A 162 -3.67 10.57 -7.78
CA LYS A 162 -5.06 10.95 -8.00
C LYS A 162 -5.32 12.26 -7.27
N GLN A 163 -5.38 13.37 -8.01
CA GLN A 163 -5.92 14.62 -7.49
C GLN A 163 -7.35 14.30 -7.04
N PHE A 164 -7.63 14.51 -5.76
CA PHE A 164 -8.99 14.71 -5.32
C PHE A 164 -9.51 15.95 -6.04
N SER A 165 -10.05 15.76 -7.24
CA SER A 165 -11.08 16.66 -7.77
C SER A 165 -12.30 16.43 -6.87
N VAL A 166 -12.25 17.01 -5.66
CA VAL A 166 -13.49 17.50 -5.09
C VAL A 166 -14.08 18.38 -6.20
N PRO A 167 -15.32 18.13 -6.67
CA PRO A 167 -15.93 19.05 -7.60
C PRO A 167 -15.85 20.42 -6.93
N PHE A 168 -15.04 21.30 -7.49
CA PHE A 168 -14.87 22.65 -7.01
C PHE A 168 -16.28 23.21 -6.85
N CYS A 169 -16.71 23.47 -5.61
CA CYS A 169 -17.58 24.60 -5.40
C CYS A 169 -16.81 25.80 -5.96
N LEU A 170 -17.36 26.40 -7.03
CA LEU A 170 -16.88 27.60 -7.67
C LEU A 170 -16.40 28.62 -6.61
N PRO A 171 -15.21 29.23 -6.73
CA PRO A 171 -14.77 30.22 -5.77
C PRO A 171 -15.61 31.50 -5.94
N HIS A 172 -16.46 31.78 -4.97
CA HIS A 172 -16.98 33.13 -4.77
C HIS A 172 -16.18 33.80 -3.63
N LEU A 173 -15.11 34.49 -4.04
CA LEU A 173 -14.54 35.73 -3.46
C LEU A 173 -14.18 35.85 -1.96
N LEU A 174 -12.92 36.30 -1.74
CA LEU A 174 -12.32 36.95 -0.55
C LEU A 174 -11.87 36.01 0.58
N ASP A 175 -10.75 36.15 1.30
CA ASP A 175 -9.63 37.10 1.36
C ASP A 175 -8.59 36.52 2.38
N ASN A 176 -7.37 37.06 2.35
CA ASN A 176 -6.34 37.09 3.40
C ASN A 176 -5.31 35.95 3.53
N ARG A 177 -4.25 36.08 2.71
CA ARG A 177 -2.89 35.63 2.97
C ARG A 177 -2.27 36.43 4.12
N SER A 178 -1.96 35.83 5.29
CA SER A 178 -0.87 36.35 6.17
C SER A 178 -0.43 35.57 7.42
N GLN A 179 -0.95 34.38 7.82
CA GLN A 179 -0.63 33.87 9.19
C GLN A 179 -0.17 32.41 9.44
N GLN A 180 0.28 31.61 8.47
CA GLN A 180 0.72 30.22 8.80
C GLN A 180 2.09 29.80 8.23
N ARG A 181 3.10 30.66 8.37
CA ARG A 181 4.50 30.21 8.31
C ARG A 181 5.11 30.30 9.72
N GLN A 182 5.25 29.15 10.39
CA GLN A 182 6.41 28.74 11.22
C GLN A 182 6.00 27.76 12.32
N ARG A 183 6.17 26.46 12.05
CA ARG A 183 6.74 25.43 12.96
C ARG A 183 6.56 24.05 12.32
N MET A 184 7.58 23.60 11.62
CA MET A 184 7.63 22.27 11.01
C MET A 184 8.90 21.59 11.52
N HIS A 185 8.73 20.69 12.49
CA HIS A 185 9.72 19.67 12.82
C HIS A 185 9.46 18.43 11.97
N LYS A 186 10.55 17.73 11.64
CA LYS A 186 10.61 16.56 10.75
C LYS A 186 9.63 15.48 11.20
N GLY A 187 8.65 15.19 10.35
CA GLY A 187 7.60 14.20 10.51
C GLY A 187 6.72 14.26 9.26
N ILE A 188 6.17 13.13 8.83
CA ILE A 188 5.37 12.96 7.61
C ILE A 188 4.39 14.13 7.43
N ARG A 189 4.52 14.90 6.34
CA ARG A 189 3.59 15.99 6.01
C ARG A 189 2.38 15.41 5.28
N LEU A 190 1.29 15.18 6.00
CA LEU A 190 -0.05 15.16 5.40
C LEU A 190 -0.62 16.57 5.53
N ASN A 191 -0.58 17.35 4.44
CA ASN A 191 -1.21 18.68 4.42
C ASN A 191 -2.72 18.49 4.24
N PHE A 192 -3.49 18.69 5.31
CA PHE A 192 -4.93 18.94 5.22
C PHE A 192 -5.19 20.41 5.61
N PRO A 193 -5.91 21.21 4.81
CA PRO A 193 -6.39 22.50 5.27
C PRO A 193 -7.44 22.30 6.37
N GLU A 194 -7.26 22.98 7.51
CA GLU A 194 -8.16 22.90 8.66
C GLU A 194 -9.56 23.39 8.26
N GLY A 195 -10.57 22.52 8.37
CA GLY A 195 -11.98 22.91 8.22
C GLY A 195 -12.95 21.94 7.53
N LEU A 196 -12.52 20.75 7.08
CA LEU A 196 -13.43 19.81 6.38
C LEU A 196 -14.14 18.86 7.35
N LYS A 197 -15.45 19.06 7.57
CA LYS A 197 -16.33 18.00 8.10
C LYS A 197 -16.57 16.96 7.01
N CYS A 198 -15.79 15.88 6.99
CA CYS A 198 -16.00 14.76 6.07
C CYS A 198 -17.08 13.79 6.58
N LYS A 199 -18.19 13.68 5.84
CA LYS A 199 -19.13 12.56 5.97
C LYS A 199 -18.69 11.43 5.02
N GLN A 200 -17.68 10.67 5.46
CA GLN A 200 -17.37 9.25 5.15
C GLN A 200 -15.90 8.97 5.50
N PRO A 201 -15.58 7.93 6.31
CA PRO A 201 -14.21 7.62 6.66
C PRO A 201 -13.49 6.97 5.47
N PHE A 202 -12.50 7.66 4.90
CA PHE A 202 -11.49 7.06 4.05
C PHE A 202 -10.43 6.42 4.95
N PHE A 203 -10.38 5.09 4.99
CA PHE A 203 -9.45 4.32 5.81
C PHE A 203 -8.16 4.07 5.01
N LEU A 204 -7.18 4.97 5.13
CA LEU A 204 -5.82 4.70 4.70
C LEU A 204 -5.14 3.94 5.85
N GLU A 205 -5.27 2.61 5.89
CA GLU A 205 -4.61 1.80 6.92
C GLU A 205 -3.16 1.54 6.51
N VAL A 206 -2.30 2.55 6.69
CA VAL A 206 -0.85 2.43 6.49
C VAL A 206 -0.26 1.80 7.75
N ASN A 207 -0.37 0.48 7.86
CA ASN A 207 0.37 -0.30 8.86
C ASN A 207 1.79 -0.58 8.33
N SER A 208 2.57 0.47 8.04
CA SER A 208 4.01 0.34 7.77
C SER A 208 4.79 0.66 9.04
N ILE A 209 5.31 -0.38 9.68
CA ILE A 209 6.23 -0.26 10.82
C ILE A 209 7.57 0.23 10.26
N PHE A 210 7.94 1.46 10.57
CA PHE A 210 9.31 1.93 10.38
C PHE A 210 10.21 1.17 11.36
N PRO A 211 11.29 0.50 10.91
CA PRO A 211 12.34 0.10 11.84
C PRO A 211 13.01 1.36 12.37
N LEU A 212 12.87 1.62 13.66
CA LEU A 212 13.77 2.48 14.41
C LEU A 212 15.16 1.84 14.33
N PHE A 213 16.05 2.41 13.52
CA PHE A 213 17.47 2.15 13.67
C PHE A 213 18.02 3.18 14.65
N ASP A 214 18.37 2.71 15.85
CA ASP A 214 19.40 3.33 16.68
C ASP A 214 20.74 3.13 15.96
N GLN A 215 21.29 4.22 15.40
CA GLN A 215 22.68 4.69 15.46
C GLN A 215 22.89 5.83 14.45
#